data_AF-A0A2M7AKG0-F1
#
_entry.id   AF-A0A2M7AKG0-F1
#
_cell.length_a   1.000
_cell.length_b   1.000
_cell.length_c   1.000
_cell.angle_alpha   90.00
_cell.angle_beta   90.00
_cell.angle_gamma   90.00
#
_symmetry.space_group_name_H-M   'P 1'
#
loop_
_entity.id
_entity.type
_entity.pdbx_description
1 polymer ?
#
loop_
_entity_poly.entity_id
_entity_poly.type
_entity_poly.pdbx_seq_one_letter_code
_entity_poly.pdbx_strand_id
1 'polypeptide(L)'
;VLSGTLVTNDYNLNKQATLEGVKVLNINELSNALKPVVLPGEEMEVRLIKEGKERAQAVAYLDDGTMVVVEEGKEYIGETILVLITNMLQTPAGRVIFARPK
;
A
#
# COMPACT_ATOMS: atom_id res chain seq x y z
N VAL A 1 25.70 -19.94 -25.99
CA VAL A 1 24.70 -19.78 -24.91
C VAL A 1 23.92 -18.50 -25.20
N LEU A 2 22.59 -18.55 -25.29
CA LEU A 2 21.76 -17.35 -25.48
C LEU A 2 21.62 -16.64 -24.13
N SER A 3 22.15 -15.43 -24.02
CA SER A 3 21.96 -14.54 -22.87
C SER A 3 20.56 -13.90 -22.91
N GLY A 4 19.53 -14.74 -22.86
CA GLY A 4 18.13 -14.32 -22.84
C GLY A 4 17.63 -14.04 -21.43
N THR A 5 16.64 -13.16 -21.30
CA THR A 5 15.88 -12.96 -20.06
C THR A 5 14.45 -13.41 -20.32
N LEU A 6 13.90 -14.24 -19.44
CA LEU A 6 12.52 -14.70 -19.55
C LEU A 6 11.58 -13.59 -19.05
N VAL A 7 10.71 -13.09 -19.92
CA VAL A 7 9.63 -12.17 -19.54
C VAL A 7 8.34 -12.97 -19.45
N THR A 8 7.69 -12.96 -18.29
CA THR A 8 6.46 -13.73 -18.07
C THR A 8 5.54 -13.05 -17.06
N ASN A 9 4.25 -13.39 -17.08
CA ASN A 9 3.29 -13.06 -16.04
C ASN A 9 2.83 -14.31 -15.24
N ASP A 10 3.29 -15.50 -15.64
CA ASP A 10 2.95 -16.76 -14.98
C ASP A 10 3.81 -17.00 -13.74
N TYR A 11 3.14 -17.17 -12.59
CA TYR A 11 3.80 -17.36 -11.30
C TYR A 11 4.56 -18.70 -11.19
N ASN A 12 3.98 -19.78 -11.70
CA ASN A 12 4.57 -21.12 -11.58
C ASN A 12 5.79 -21.25 -12.49
N LEU A 13 5.70 -20.73 -13.71
CA LEU A 13 6.81 -20.68 -14.65
C LEU A 13 7.94 -19.80 -14.14
N ASN A 14 7.62 -18.62 -13.56
CA ASN A 14 8.62 -17.78 -12.91
C ASN A 14 9.36 -18.56 -11.81
N LYS A 15 8.63 -19.20 -10.90
CA LYS A 15 9.21 -19.95 -9.79
C LYS A 15 10.12 -21.08 -10.29
N GLN A 16 9.66 -21.86 -11.26
CA GLN A 16 10.47 -22.95 -11.84
C GLN A 16 11.71 -22.40 -12.56
N ALA A 17 11.57 -21.39 -13.42
CA ALA A 17 12.67 -20.83 -14.19
C ALA A 17 13.75 -20.18 -13.30
N THR A 18 13.33 -19.52 -12.22
CA THR A 18 14.26 -18.95 -11.23
C THR A 18 15.08 -20.04 -10.52
N LEU A 19 14.46 -21.19 -10.19
CA LEU A 19 15.17 -22.34 -9.61
C LEU A 19 16.21 -22.95 -10.57
N GLU A 20 15.91 -22.92 -11.87
CA GLU A 20 16.84 -23.34 -12.94
C GLU A 20 17.92 -22.28 -13.24
N GLY A 21 17.98 -21.19 -12.46
CA GLY A 21 18.98 -20.12 -12.64
C GLY A 21 18.72 -19.21 -13.85
N VAL A 22 17.53 -19.28 -14.44
CA VAL A 22 17.13 -18.39 -15.53
C VAL A 22 16.73 -17.03 -14.94
N LYS A 23 17.27 -15.94 -15.50
CA LYS A 23 16.84 -14.59 -15.14
C LYS A 23 15.40 -14.36 -15.62
N VAL A 24 14.50 -14.07 -14.68
CA VAL A 24 13.08 -13.80 -14.96
C VAL A 24 12.76 -12.33 -14.68
N LEU A 25 12.01 -11.71 -15.58
CA LEU A 25 11.34 -10.43 -15.36
C LEU A 25 9.84 -10.66 -15.34
N ASN A 26 9.22 -10.47 -14.18
CA ASN A 26 7.79 -10.62 -14.00
C ASN A 26 7.08 -9.27 -14.12
N ILE A 27 6.13 -9.18 -15.04
CA ILE A 27 5.37 -7.94 -15.23
C ILE A 27 4.50 -7.58 -14.01
N ASN A 28 4.04 -8.58 -13.25
CA ASN A 28 3.27 -8.35 -12.02
C ASN A 28 4.16 -7.78 -10.91
N GLU A 29 5.41 -8.23 -10.80
CA GLU A 29 6.38 -7.69 -9.84
C GLU A 29 6.74 -6.24 -10.18
N LEU A 30 6.96 -5.96 -11.48
CA LEU A 30 7.19 -4.59 -11.94
C LEU A 30 6.00 -3.68 -11.64
N SER A 31 4.78 -4.13 -11.91
CA SER A 31 3.57 -3.36 -11.61
C SER A 31 3.43 -3.08 -10.11
N ASN A 32 3.75 -4.04 -9.25
CA ASN A 32 3.74 -3.83 -7.80
C ASN A 32 4.85 -2.88 -7.33
N ALA A 33 6.05 -2.93 -7.93
CA ALA A 33 7.15 -2.04 -7.61
C ALA A 33 6.88 -0.57 -7.97
N LEU A 34 5.97 -0.31 -8.91
CA LEU A 34 5.54 1.03 -9.29
C LEU A 34 4.43 1.60 -8.39
N LYS A 35 3.84 0.80 -7.49
CA LYS A 35 2.82 1.30 -6.57
C LYS A 35 3.47 2.29 -5.58
N PRO A 36 2.83 3.44 -5.30
CA PRO A 36 3.34 4.39 -4.31
C PRO A 36 3.64 3.69 -2.98
N VAL A 37 4.89 3.81 -2.52
CA VAL A 37 5.33 3.25 -1.26
C VAL A 37 5.07 4.30 -0.19
N VAL A 38 4.04 4.06 0.62
CA VAL A 38 3.76 4.81 1.84
C VAL A 38 4.35 4.02 3.00
N LEU A 39 5.33 4.58 3.73
CA LEU A 39 6.07 3.89 4.79
C LEU A 39 5.73 4.41 6.20
N PRO A 40 5.80 3.57 7.25
CA PRO A 40 5.79 4.03 8.63
C PRO A 40 6.87 5.09 8.88
N GLY A 41 6.49 6.18 9.55
CA GLY A 41 7.35 7.33 9.82
C GLY A 41 7.28 8.44 8.77
N GLU A 42 6.65 8.21 7.63
CA GLU A 42 6.36 9.27 6.67
C GLU A 42 5.13 10.07 7.09
N GLU A 43 5.01 11.26 6.51
CA GLU A 43 3.89 12.16 6.74
C GLU A 43 3.07 12.32 5.47
N MET A 44 1.77 12.48 5.63
CA MET A 44 0.87 12.76 4.51
C MET A 44 -0.30 13.62 4.92
N GLU A 45 -0.81 14.43 4.01
CA GLU A 45 -2.08 15.14 4.20
C GLU A 45 -3.23 14.24 3.78
N VAL A 46 -4.23 14.12 4.66
CA VAL A 46 -5.45 13.36 4.37
C VAL A 46 -6.67 14.15 4.79
N ARG A 47 -7.71 14.10 3.96
CA ARG A 47 -9.02 14.63 4.32
C ARG A 47 -9.84 13.56 5.02
N LEU A 48 -10.19 13.80 6.28
CA LEU A 48 -10.98 12.86 7.06
C LEU A 48 -12.45 12.97 6.68
N ILE A 49 -13.07 11.83 6.36
CA ILE A 49 -14.39 11.81 5.70
C ILE A 49 -15.47 11.28 6.65
N LYS A 50 -15.15 10.30 7.49
CA LYS A 50 -16.12 9.64 8.37
C LYS A 50 -15.47 9.05 9.62
N GLU A 51 -16.31 8.67 10.58
CA GLU A 51 -15.89 7.92 11.77
C GLU A 51 -15.33 6.53 11.39
N GLY A 52 -14.30 6.11 12.13
CA GLY A 52 -13.73 4.76 12.02
C GLY A 52 -14.49 3.73 12.83
N LYS A 53 -13.89 2.54 12.95
CA LYS A 53 -14.51 1.44 13.70
C LYS A 53 -14.43 1.68 15.21
N GLU A 54 -13.30 2.19 15.69
CA GLU A 54 -13.11 2.54 17.10
C GLU A 54 -13.54 3.97 17.39
N ARG A 55 -13.97 4.25 18.63
CA ARG A 55 -14.57 5.54 19.03
C ARG A 55 -13.73 6.77 18.72
N ALA A 56 -12.40 6.65 18.74
CA ALA A 56 -11.48 7.77 18.51
C ALA A 56 -10.98 7.86 17.05
N GLN A 57 -11.39 6.94 16.17
CA GLN A 57 -10.87 6.86 14.82
C GLN A 57 -11.66 7.70 13.83
N ALA A 58 -10.96 8.15 12.79
CA ALA A 58 -11.52 8.65 11.56
C ALA A 58 -10.94 7.90 10.36
N VAL A 59 -11.63 7.97 9.22
CA VAL A 59 -11.25 7.30 7.98
C VAL A 59 -11.15 8.31 6.85
N ALA A 60 -10.06 8.21 6.09
CA ALA A 60 -9.86 8.82 4.79
C ALA A 60 -9.65 7.73 3.73
N TYR A 61 -9.75 8.13 2.47
CA TYR A 61 -9.42 7.28 1.33
C TYR A 61 -8.45 8.01 0.41
N LEU A 62 -7.45 7.30 -0.10
CA LEU A 62 -6.63 7.78 -1.19
C LEU A 62 -7.32 7.53 -2.53
N ASP A 63 -6.83 8.15 -3.59
CA ASP A 63 -7.42 8.06 -4.94
C ASP A 63 -7.42 6.63 -5.50
N ASP A 64 -6.50 5.77 -5.03
CA ASP A 64 -6.41 4.36 -5.41
C ASP A 64 -7.33 3.44 -4.59
N GLY A 65 -8.14 4.02 -3.70
CA GLY A 65 -9.05 3.30 -2.81
C GLY A 65 -8.40 2.78 -1.52
N THR A 66 -7.12 3.05 -1.28
CA THR A 66 -6.46 2.72 0.00
C THR A 66 -7.16 3.41 1.15
N MET A 67 -7.56 2.62 2.16
CA MET A 67 -8.20 3.14 3.37
C MET A 67 -7.15 3.65 4.34
N VAL A 68 -7.24 4.90 4.77
CA VAL A 68 -6.39 5.46 5.83
C VAL A 68 -7.20 5.59 7.10
N VAL A 69 -6.82 4.84 8.13
CA VAL A 69 -7.42 4.87 9.46
C VAL A 69 -6.54 5.76 10.34
N VAL A 70 -7.11 6.85 10.83
CA VAL A 70 -6.41 7.83 11.67
C VAL A 70 -6.89 7.68 13.10
N GLU A 71 -6.01 7.20 13.98
CA GLU A 71 -6.24 7.15 15.42
C GLU A 71 -6.29 8.56 15.99
N GLU A 72 -7.17 8.84 16.96
CA GLU A 72 -7.40 10.19 17.50
C GLU A 72 -7.85 11.22 16.44
N GLY A 73 -8.25 10.76 15.24
CA GLY A 73 -8.66 11.61 14.12
C GLY A 73 -10.11 12.10 14.20
N LYS A 74 -10.91 11.62 15.16
CA LYS A 74 -12.37 11.90 15.20
C LYS A 74 -12.71 13.39 15.24
N GLU A 75 -11.94 14.20 15.97
CA GLU A 75 -12.20 15.63 16.10
C GLU A 75 -11.91 16.42 14.82
N TYR A 76 -11.16 15.83 13.90
CA TYR A 76 -10.74 16.45 12.64
C TYR A 76 -11.58 16.01 11.44
N ILE A 77 -12.71 15.34 11.65
CA ILE A 77 -13.59 14.89 10.56
C ILE A 77 -14.12 16.10 9.78
N GLY A 78 -13.95 16.06 8.46
CA GLY A 78 -14.28 17.16 7.53
C GLY A 78 -13.06 18.00 7.14
N GLU A 79 -11.99 17.96 7.94
CA GLU A 79 -10.76 18.71 7.74
C GLU A 79 -9.72 17.90 6.95
N THR A 80 -8.75 18.62 6.37
CA THR A 80 -7.53 18.03 5.80
C THR A 80 -6.40 18.28 6.79
N ILE A 81 -5.83 17.20 7.31
CA ILE A 81 -4.79 17.29 8.34
C ILE A 81 -3.54 16.53 7.91
N LEU A 82 -2.39 16.97 8.43
CA LEU A 82 -1.13 16.26 8.31
C LEU A 82 -1.10 15.12 9.34
N VAL A 83 -0.87 13.90 8.88
CA VAL A 83 -0.79 12.71 9.73
C VAL A 83 0.56 12.02 9.59
N LEU A 84 1.03 11.42 10.68
CA LEU A 84 2.19 10.54 10.71
C LEU A 84 1.72 9.10 10.52
N ILE A 85 2.27 8.42 9.52
CA ILE A 85 1.96 7.02 9.25
C ILE A 85 2.61 6.14 10.33
N THR A 86 1.80 5.30 10.98
CA THR A 86 2.26 4.41 12.06
C THR A 86 2.44 2.99 11.58
N ASN A 87 1.57 2.51 10.68
CA ASN A 87 1.63 1.13 10.16
C ASN A 87 0.88 0.99 8.83
N MET A 88 1.08 -0.12 8.12
CA MET A 88 0.28 -0.49 6.95
C MET A 88 -0.01 -1.99 6.93
N LEU A 89 -1.23 -2.35 6.52
CA LEU A 89 -1.66 -3.72 6.31
C LEU A 89 -2.08 -3.91 4.84
N GLN A 90 -1.48 -4.89 4.18
CA GLN A 90 -1.93 -5.35 2.87
C GLN A 90 -2.77 -6.62 3.06
N THR A 91 -4.00 -6.60 2.57
CA THR A 91 -4.89 -7.77 2.54
C THR A 91 -5.28 -8.08 1.09
N PRO A 92 -5.85 -9.27 0.81
CA PRO A 92 -6.41 -9.57 -0.51
C PRO A 92 -7.54 -8.62 -0.92
N ALA A 93 -8.25 -8.02 0.04
CA ALA A 93 -9.35 -7.10 -0.21
C ALA A 93 -8.88 -5.65 -0.47
N GLY A 94 -7.61 -5.34 -0.19
CA GLY A 94 -7.07 -3.99 -0.37
C GLY A 94 -5.96 -3.63 0.62
N ARG A 95 -5.54 -2.37 0.56
CA ARG A 95 -4.52 -1.77 1.41
C ARG A 95 -5.18 -0.91 2.49
N VAL A 96 -4.68 -1.03 3.72
CA VAL A 96 -5.06 -0.17 4.84
C VAL A 96 -3.80 0.48 5.41
N ILE A 97 -3.83 1.79 5.61
CA ILE A 97 -2.78 2.57 6.26
C ILE A 97 -3.31 3.03 7.62
N PHE A 98 -2.49 2.93 8.64
CA PHE A 98 -2.76 3.45 9.98
C PHE A 98 -1.88 4.67 10.20
N ALA A 99 -2.47 5.72 10.77
CA ALA A 99 -1.78 6.98 11.04
C ALA A 99 -2.35 7.64 12.30
N ARG A 100 -1.69 8.72 12.74
CA ARG A 100 -2.15 9.59 13.83
C ARG A 100 -1.93 11.06 13.46
N PRO A 101 -2.72 12.00 14.00
CA PRO A 101 -2.45 13.43 13.85
C PRO A 101 -1.02 13.76 14.27
N LYS A 102 -0.39 14.68 13.55
CA LYS A 102 0.94 15.20 13.89
C LYS A 102 0.84 16.43 14.79
#